data_AF-A0A9D8MX10-F1
#
_entry.id   AF-A0A9D8MX10-F1
#
_cell.length_a   1.000
_cell.length_b   1.000
_cell.length_c   1.000
_cell.angle_alpha   90.00
_cell.angle_beta   90.00
_cell.angle_gamma   90.00
#
_symmetry.space_group_name_H-M   'P 1'
#
loop_
_entity.id
_entity.type
_entity.pdbx_description
1 polymer ?
#
loop_
_entity_poly.entity_id
_entity_poly.type
_entity_poly.pdbx_seq_one_letter_code
_entity_poly.pdbx_strand_id
1 'polypeptide(L)'
;GPSCHPERSGGSTFDAIFIMRGGGSNLDLACFDDYGLCAAIAQCPLPVYTAIGHDRDVHIADMVACGSVKTPTALADLCIDAVAAEDERLGSLGARLRLALLYKISLAEARIAALQARIASADPRAILSRGYALVASAGGIVIKNASSVSVGDDIQIRYTDGTLKCTVNGKV
;
A
#
# COMPACT_ATOMS: atom_id res chain seq x y z
N GLY A 1 -15.29 11.13 13.84
CA GLY A 1 -15.44 9.66 13.82
C GLY A 1 -14.62 9.10 14.96
N PRO A 2 -15.14 8.16 15.74
CA PRO A 2 -14.44 7.67 16.93
C PRO A 2 -13.25 6.82 16.49
N SER A 3 -12.08 7.16 17.01
CA SER A 3 -10.82 6.45 16.85
C SER A 3 -10.93 5.08 17.52
N CYS A 4 -10.83 4.03 16.70
CA CYS A 4 -10.80 2.64 17.12
C CYS A 4 -9.39 2.32 17.62
N HIS A 5 -9.10 2.62 18.89
CA HIS A 5 -8.02 1.96 19.63
C HIS A 5 -8.68 0.98 20.60
N PRO A 6 -8.34 -0.32 20.55
CA PRO A 6 -8.85 -1.27 21.52
C PRO A 6 -8.29 -0.89 22.89
N GLU A 7 -9.19 -0.74 23.86
CA GLU A 7 -8.88 -0.58 25.27
C GLU A 7 -7.99 -1.75 25.71
N ARG A 8 -6.70 -1.46 25.99
CA ARG A 8 -5.82 -2.38 26.71
C ARG A 8 -6.35 -2.48 28.14
N SER A 9 -7.14 -3.51 28.39
CA SER A 9 -7.68 -3.87 29.71
C SER A 9 -6.56 -4.51 30.53
N GLY A 10 -5.90 -3.71 31.38
CA GLY A 10 -4.97 -4.14 32.44
C GLY A 10 -3.54 -4.41 31.98
N GLY A 11 -2.63 -3.44 32.13
CA GLY A 11 -1.19 -3.68 31.99
C GLY A 11 -0.41 -2.43 31.62
N SER A 12 0.35 -1.92 32.60
CA SER A 12 1.40 -0.88 32.54
C SER A 12 1.33 0.21 31.45
N THR A 13 1.33 1.48 31.88
CA THR A 13 1.51 2.68 31.04
C THR A 13 2.89 2.82 30.39
N PHE A 14 3.80 1.87 30.61
CA PHE A 14 5.19 1.93 30.17
C PHE A 14 5.51 0.79 29.19
N ASP A 15 6.35 1.10 28.21
CA ASP A 15 6.80 0.15 27.18
C ASP A 15 8.14 -0.51 27.51
N ALA A 16 8.92 0.06 28.43
CA ALA A 16 10.21 -0.46 28.87
C ALA A 16 10.57 0.04 30.28
N ILE A 17 11.50 -0.65 30.93
CA ILE A 17 12.06 -0.26 32.24
C ILE A 17 13.57 -0.06 32.08
N PHE A 18 14.10 1.00 32.68
CA PHE A 18 15.53 1.27 32.70
C PHE A 18 16.05 1.25 34.13
N ILE A 19 17.02 0.39 34.41
CA ILE A 19 17.75 0.35 35.68
C ILE A 19 19.09 1.01 35.44
N MET A 20 19.22 2.26 35.87
CA MET A 20 20.41 3.06 35.65
C MET A 20 21.09 3.38 36.97
N ARG A 21 22.42 3.41 36.95
CA ARG A 21 23.24 3.84 38.08
C ARG A 21 24.12 5.02 37.65
N GLY A 22 24.17 6.07 38.48
CA GLY A 22 25.14 7.16 38.34
C GLY A 22 26.52 6.80 38.92
N GLY A 23 27.40 7.79 39.08
CA GLY A 23 28.68 7.60 39.78
C GLY A 23 28.49 7.27 41.26
N GLY A 24 29.16 6.24 41.77
CA GLY A 24 29.03 5.76 43.15
C GLY A 24 30.15 4.80 43.58
N SER A 25 30.13 4.35 44.84
CA SER A 25 31.18 3.52 45.43
C SER A 25 31.07 2.05 44.99
N ASN A 26 32.16 1.27 45.04
CA ASN A 26 32.11 -0.16 44.69
C ASN A 26 31.18 -1.00 45.60
N LEU A 27 30.83 -0.48 46.78
CA LEU A 27 29.91 -1.12 47.72
C LEU A 27 28.44 -1.06 47.27
N ASP A 28 28.09 -0.12 46.38
CA ASP A 28 26.72 0.04 45.89
C ASP A 28 26.37 -0.87 44.70
N LEU A 29 27.27 -1.77 44.27
CA LEU A 29 27.03 -2.65 43.12
C LEU A 29 26.46 -4.01 43.52
N ALA A 30 26.68 -4.44 44.76
CA ALA A 30 26.27 -5.78 45.23
C ALA A 30 24.75 -5.99 45.19
N CYS A 31 23.96 -4.92 45.26
CA CYS A 31 22.50 -5.01 45.15
C CYS A 31 22.02 -5.40 43.74
N PHE A 32 22.85 -5.21 42.70
CA PHE A 32 22.53 -5.60 41.33
C PHE A 32 22.84 -7.07 41.04
N ASP A 33 23.49 -7.77 41.97
CA ASP A 33 23.69 -9.23 41.93
C ASP A 33 22.72 -9.98 42.85
N ASP A 34 21.74 -9.27 43.44
CA ASP A 34 20.71 -9.90 44.27
C ASP A 34 19.81 -10.81 43.43
N TYR A 35 19.58 -12.03 43.94
CA TYR A 35 18.75 -13.02 43.26
C TYR A 35 17.31 -12.54 43.07
N GLY A 36 16.73 -11.87 44.07
CA GLY A 36 15.36 -11.38 44.02
C GLY A 36 15.18 -10.33 42.92
N LEU A 37 16.11 -9.38 42.83
CA LEU A 37 16.13 -8.40 41.74
C LEU A 37 16.28 -9.08 40.38
N CYS A 38 17.25 -9.97 40.21
CA CYS A 38 17.51 -10.62 38.92
C CYS A 38 16.35 -11.51 38.48
N ALA A 39 15.71 -12.23 39.40
CA ALA A 39 14.51 -13.00 39.12
C ALA A 39 13.35 -12.10 38.69
N ALA A 40 13.19 -10.94 39.33
CA ALA A 40 12.16 -9.96 38.95
C ALA A 40 12.42 -9.35 37.56
N ILE A 41 13.68 -9.05 37.22
CA ILE A 41 14.07 -8.58 35.89
C ILE A 41 13.74 -9.64 34.83
N ALA A 42 14.18 -10.89 35.04
CA ALA A 42 14.00 -11.98 34.10
C ALA A 42 12.52 -12.35 33.84
N GLN A 43 11.66 -12.15 34.85
CA GLN A 43 10.23 -12.45 34.76
C GLN A 43 9.39 -11.21 34.42
N CYS A 44 10.02 -10.06 34.18
CA CYS A 44 9.31 -8.83 33.89
C CYS A 44 8.60 -8.92 32.54
N PRO A 45 7.32 -8.56 32.44
CA PRO A 45 6.60 -8.56 31.16
C PRO A 45 7.04 -7.41 30.23
N LEU A 46 7.74 -6.40 30.76
CA LEU A 46 8.33 -5.31 29.98
C LEU A 46 9.82 -5.53 29.79
N PRO A 47 10.39 -5.13 28.64
CA PRO A 47 11.82 -5.19 28.42
C PRO A 47 12.53 -4.28 29.44
N VAL A 48 13.44 -4.87 30.22
CA VAL A 48 14.28 -4.16 31.18
C VAL A 48 15.66 -3.96 30.59
N TYR A 49 16.18 -2.74 30.61
CA TYR A 49 17.54 -2.42 30.19
C TYR A 49 18.35 -1.91 31.36
N THR A 50 19.65 -2.20 31.38
CA THR A 50 20.54 -1.81 32.48
C THR A 50 21.65 -0.87 32.00
N ALA A 51 21.99 0.09 32.86
CA ALA A 51 23.17 0.94 32.75
C ALA A 51 23.84 1.07 34.12
N ILE A 52 24.38 -0.04 34.60
CA ILE A 52 24.86 -0.19 35.99
C ILE A 52 26.40 -0.06 36.08
N GLY A 53 27.11 -0.64 35.11
CA GLY A 53 28.49 -1.09 35.27
C GLY A 53 29.61 -0.09 34.92
N HIS A 54 30.82 -0.47 35.32
CA HIS A 54 32.10 0.11 34.88
C HIS A 54 32.89 -0.94 34.07
N ASP A 55 34.02 -0.57 33.47
CA ASP A 55 34.81 -1.38 32.51
C ASP A 55 35.33 -2.77 32.99
N ARG A 56 35.02 -3.23 34.21
CA ARG A 56 35.61 -4.46 34.79
C ARG A 56 34.61 -5.44 35.39
N ASP A 57 33.39 -5.01 35.73
CA ASP A 57 32.42 -5.86 36.44
C ASP A 57 31.16 -6.03 35.59
N VAL A 58 30.78 -7.29 35.35
CA VAL A 58 29.51 -7.67 34.73
C VAL A 58 28.61 -8.17 35.84
N HIS A 59 27.44 -7.54 36.02
CA HIS A 59 26.47 -7.94 37.04
C HIS A 59 25.48 -8.96 36.51
N ILE A 60 24.91 -9.76 37.42
CA ILE A 60 23.86 -10.71 37.07
C ILE A 60 22.65 -9.97 36.49
N ALA A 61 22.32 -8.78 37.00
CA ALA A 61 21.30 -7.90 36.42
C ALA A 61 21.55 -7.59 34.94
N ASP A 62 22.80 -7.33 34.53
CA ASP A 62 23.16 -7.07 33.13
C ASP A 62 23.00 -8.30 32.24
N MET A 63 23.14 -9.50 32.81
CA MET A 63 23.00 -10.76 32.10
C MET A 63 21.54 -11.16 31.89
N VAL A 64 20.65 -10.79 32.82
CA VAL A 64 19.21 -11.13 32.75
C VAL A 64 18.37 -10.02 32.13
N ALA A 65 18.92 -8.82 31.94
CA ALA A 65 18.28 -7.72 31.25
C ALA A 65 18.15 -7.99 29.73
N CYS A 66 17.20 -7.30 29.10
CA CYS A 66 17.00 -7.31 27.65
C CYS A 66 18.20 -6.72 26.90
N GLY A 67 18.91 -5.77 27.52
CA GLY A 67 20.14 -5.20 27.00
C GLY A 67 20.85 -4.37 28.07
N SER A 68 22.17 -4.33 28.01
CA SER A 68 23.00 -3.62 28.98
C SER A 68 24.03 -2.72 28.28
N VAL A 69 24.27 -1.57 28.89
CA VAL A 69 25.32 -0.63 28.47
C VAL A 69 26.08 -0.13 29.69
N LYS A 70 27.25 0.46 29.47
CA LYS A 70 28.13 0.89 30.58
C LYS A 70 27.65 2.15 31.27
N THR A 71 27.01 3.07 30.55
CA THR A 71 26.69 4.39 31.09
C THR A 71 25.26 4.79 30.79
N PRO A 72 24.61 5.57 31.67
CA PRO A 72 23.29 6.12 31.39
C PRO A 72 23.26 6.93 30.08
N THR A 73 24.34 7.64 29.75
CA THR A 73 24.45 8.38 28.47
C THR A 73 24.45 7.43 27.27
N ALA A 74 25.22 6.33 27.30
CA ALA A 74 25.20 5.34 26.22
C ALA A 74 23.83 4.69 26.07
N LEU A 75 23.07 4.56 27.16
CA LEU A 75 21.71 4.04 27.12
C LEU A 75 20.76 5.02 26.44
N ALA A 76 20.91 6.31 26.73
CA ALA A 76 20.17 7.36 26.05
C ALA A 76 20.48 7.40 24.55
N ASP A 77 21.76 7.32 24.18
CA ASP A 77 22.19 7.27 22.77
C ASP A 77 21.59 6.07 22.04
N LEU A 78 21.63 4.88 22.66
CA LEU A 78 21.00 3.67 22.12
C LEU A 78 19.51 3.84 21.90
N CYS A 79 18.80 4.53 22.82
CA CYS A 79 17.37 4.81 22.66
C CYS A 79 17.11 5.79 21.51
N ILE A 80 17.92 6.85 21.40
CA ILE A 80 17.81 7.84 20.33
C ILE A 80 18.06 7.17 18.97
N ASP A 81 19.10 6.36 18.87
CA ASP A 81 19.45 5.63 17.65
C ASP A 81 18.35 4.65 17.25
N ALA A 82 17.78 3.92 18.22
CA ALA A 82 16.67 3.00 17.97
C ALA A 82 15.44 3.72 17.41
N VAL A 83 15.08 4.88 17.98
CA VAL A 83 13.96 5.70 17.50
C VAL A 83 14.24 6.25 16.11
N ALA A 84 15.45 6.77 15.87
CA ALA A 84 15.84 7.31 14.57
C ALA A 84 15.82 6.23 13.46
N ALA A 85 16.34 5.04 13.76
CA ALA A 85 16.33 3.91 12.83
C ALA A 85 14.90 3.46 12.50
N GLU A 86 14.00 3.45 13.49
CA GLU A 86 12.60 3.10 13.26
C GLU A 86 11.86 4.16 12.45
N ASP A 87 12.11 5.45 12.69
CA ASP A 87 11.54 6.54 11.89
C ASP A 87 12.00 6.46 10.43
N GLU A 88 13.29 6.22 10.19
CA GLU A 88 13.83 6.00 8.84
C GLU A 88 13.17 4.77 8.18
N ARG A 89 13.00 3.68 8.92
CA ARG A 89 12.34 2.46 8.43
C ARG A 89 10.90 2.75 8.02
N LEU A 90 10.13 3.44 8.87
CA LEU A 90 8.76 3.83 8.58
C LEU A 90 8.67 4.78 7.38
N GLY A 91 9.56 5.77 7.32
CA GLY A 91 9.67 6.70 6.18
C GLY A 91 9.94 5.96 4.86
N SER A 92 10.90 5.02 4.86
CA SER A 92 11.23 4.22 3.68
C SER A 92 10.06 3.35 3.21
N LEU A 93 9.33 2.74 4.15
CA LEU A 93 8.16 1.92 3.85
C LEU A 93 7.02 2.78 3.29
N GLY A 94 6.79 3.95 3.87
CA GLY A 94 5.82 4.93 3.39
C GLY A 94 6.14 5.41 1.97
N ALA A 95 7.39 5.73 1.68
CA ALA A 95 7.83 6.13 0.35
C ALA A 95 7.61 5.02 -0.70
N ARG A 96 7.98 3.78 -0.35
CA ARG A 96 7.76 2.61 -1.22
C ARG A 96 6.28 2.35 -1.48
N LEU A 97 5.44 2.43 -0.44
CA LEU A 97 4.00 2.28 -0.57
C LEU A 97 3.41 3.35 -1.48
N ARG A 98 3.83 4.61 -1.31
CA ARG A 98 3.38 5.73 -2.14
C ARG A 98 3.72 5.52 -3.61
N LEU A 99 4.95 5.13 -3.93
CA LEU A 99 5.38 4.85 -5.30
C LEU A 99 4.59 3.69 -5.91
N ALA A 100 4.42 2.59 -5.17
CA ALA A 100 3.65 1.44 -5.64
C ALA A 100 2.17 1.79 -5.92
N LEU A 101 1.56 2.61 -5.05
CA LEU A 101 0.18 3.05 -5.21
C LEU A 101 0.02 3.95 -6.44
N LEU A 102 0.89 4.94 -6.63
CA LEU A 102 0.86 5.82 -7.80
C LEU A 102 1.04 5.04 -9.11
N TYR A 103 1.95 4.07 -9.12
CA TYR A 103 2.13 3.18 -10.25
C TYR A 103 0.87 2.35 -10.56
N LYS A 104 0.22 1.79 -9.53
CA LYS A 104 -1.02 1.02 -9.70
C LYS A 104 -2.18 1.89 -10.21
N ILE A 105 -2.30 3.12 -9.73
CA ILE A 105 -3.30 4.09 -10.22
C ILE A 105 -3.06 4.39 -11.70
N SER A 106 -1.83 4.74 -12.08
CA SER A 106 -1.49 5.04 -13.48
C SER A 106 -1.78 3.85 -14.41
N LEU A 107 -1.49 2.62 -13.97
CA LEU A 107 -1.79 1.42 -14.75
C LEU A 107 -3.31 1.21 -14.91
N ALA A 108 -4.09 1.48 -13.86
CA ALA A 108 -5.54 1.38 -13.91
C ALA A 108 -6.15 2.43 -14.84
N GLU A 109 -5.68 3.68 -14.79
CA GLU A 109 -6.08 4.75 -15.69
C GLU A 109 -5.78 4.40 -17.15
N ALA A 110 -4.56 3.93 -17.45
CA ALA A 110 -4.19 3.50 -18.79
C ALA A 110 -5.08 2.35 -19.30
N ARG A 111 -5.44 1.41 -18.41
CA ARG A 111 -6.35 0.31 -18.75
C ARG A 111 -7.76 0.81 -19.06
N ILE A 112 -8.29 1.74 -18.27
CA ILE A 112 -9.61 2.36 -18.52
C ILE A 112 -9.59 3.09 -19.87
N ALA A 113 -8.57 3.90 -20.12
CA ALA A 113 -8.43 4.62 -21.38
C ALA A 113 -8.36 3.67 -22.59
N ALA A 114 -7.61 2.58 -22.48
CA ALA A 114 -7.54 1.55 -23.53
C ALA A 114 -8.89 0.87 -23.78
N LEU A 115 -9.67 0.57 -22.73
CA LEU A 115 -11.01 0.01 -22.86
C LEU A 115 -11.99 1.00 -23.49
N GLN A 116 -11.93 2.27 -23.10
CA GLN A 116 -12.74 3.34 -23.72
C GLN A 116 -12.43 3.49 -25.20
N ALA A 117 -11.14 3.49 -25.59
CA ALA A 117 -10.74 3.54 -26.99
C ALA A 117 -11.26 2.34 -27.80
N ARG A 118 -11.26 1.14 -27.20
CA ARG A 118 -11.82 -0.08 -27.82
C ARG A 118 -13.34 -0.01 -27.99
N ILE A 119 -14.05 0.55 -27.02
CA ILE A 119 -15.50 0.75 -27.13
C ILE A 119 -15.80 1.78 -28.22
N ALA A 120 -15.08 2.90 -28.24
CA ALA A 120 -15.25 3.94 -29.24
C ALA A 120 -14.95 3.46 -30.68
N SER A 121 -13.98 2.56 -30.86
CA SER A 121 -13.71 1.96 -32.17
C SER A 121 -14.71 0.88 -32.57
N ALA A 122 -15.36 0.23 -31.60
CA ALA A 122 -16.41 -0.75 -31.82
C ALA A 122 -17.80 -0.12 -32.05
N ASP A 123 -18.00 1.16 -31.71
CA ASP A 123 -19.27 1.86 -31.92
C ASP A 123 -19.49 2.14 -33.41
N PRO A 124 -20.53 1.54 -34.05
CA PRO A 124 -20.86 1.79 -35.45
C PRO A 124 -21.16 3.27 -35.73
N ARG A 125 -21.60 4.04 -34.72
CA ARG A 125 -21.83 5.48 -34.87
C ARG A 125 -20.53 6.24 -35.09
N ALA A 126 -19.42 5.81 -34.50
CA ALA A 126 -18.11 6.42 -34.74
C ALA A 126 -17.66 6.22 -36.20
N ILE A 127 -18.03 5.10 -36.81
CA ILE A 127 -17.82 4.84 -38.25
C ILE A 127 -18.71 5.77 -39.07
N LEU A 128 -20.00 5.89 -38.73
CA LEU A 128 -20.91 6.82 -39.41
C LEU A 128 -20.42 8.28 -39.33
N SER A 129 -19.98 8.73 -38.15
CA SER A 129 -19.47 10.09 -37.90
C SER A 129 -18.18 10.42 -38.66
N ARG A 130 -17.45 9.41 -39.13
CA ARG A 130 -16.28 9.62 -40.01
C ARG A 130 -16.66 9.80 -41.49
N GLY A 131 -17.96 9.89 -41.81
CA GLY A 131 -18.46 10.11 -43.17
C GLY A 131 -18.80 8.83 -43.92
N TYR A 132 -18.82 7.68 -43.25
CA TYR A 132 -19.27 6.42 -43.84
C TYR A 132 -20.79 6.26 -43.66
N ALA A 133 -21.40 5.45 -44.53
CA ALA A 133 -22.81 5.11 -44.46
C ALA A 133 -22.97 3.60 -44.28
N LEU A 134 -24.00 3.18 -43.55
CA LEU A 134 -24.30 1.78 -43.30
C LEU A 134 -25.50 1.34 -44.15
N VAL A 135 -25.28 0.34 -45.01
CA VAL A 135 -26.33 -0.19 -45.89
C VAL A 135 -27.01 -1.37 -45.20
N ALA A 136 -28.34 -1.31 -45.10
CA ALA A 136 -29.17 -2.35 -44.52
C ALA A 136 -30.32 -2.71 -45.48
N SER A 137 -30.82 -3.94 -45.40
CA SER A 137 -32.04 -4.33 -46.12
C SER A 137 -33.27 -3.66 -45.49
N ALA A 138 -34.42 -3.67 -46.17
CA ALA A 138 -35.69 -3.19 -45.64
C ALA A 138 -36.05 -3.77 -44.24
N GLY A 139 -35.56 -4.98 -43.92
CA GLY A 139 -35.71 -5.62 -42.60
C GLY A 139 -34.68 -5.22 -41.53
N GLY A 140 -33.76 -4.29 -41.81
CA GLY A 140 -32.77 -3.79 -40.86
C GLY A 140 -31.49 -4.62 -40.72
N ILE A 141 -31.33 -5.69 -41.51
CA ILE A 141 -30.12 -6.51 -41.55
C ILE A 141 -29.02 -5.78 -42.33
N VAL A 142 -27.82 -5.65 -41.74
CA VAL A 142 -26.67 -4.98 -42.36
C VAL A 142 -26.14 -5.80 -43.55
N ILE A 143 -26.08 -5.17 -44.72
CA ILE A 143 -25.57 -5.77 -45.95
C ILE A 143 -24.07 -5.49 -46.02
N LYS A 144 -23.25 -6.55 -45.96
CA LYS A 144 -21.78 -6.44 -46.02
C LYS A 144 -21.20 -6.61 -47.43
N ASN A 145 -21.94 -7.25 -48.33
CA ASN A 145 -21.49 -7.58 -49.68
C ASN A 145 -22.56 -7.20 -50.71
N ALA A 146 -22.16 -6.63 -51.85
CA ALA A 146 -23.09 -6.31 -52.95
C ALA A 146 -23.71 -7.57 -53.59
N SER A 147 -23.09 -8.74 -53.43
CA SER A 147 -23.55 -10.02 -53.96
C SER A 147 -24.91 -10.46 -53.38
N SER A 148 -25.24 -10.05 -52.15
CA SER A 148 -26.45 -10.50 -51.44
C SER A 148 -27.71 -9.69 -51.72
N VAL A 149 -27.63 -8.67 -52.57
CA VAL A 149 -28.77 -7.80 -52.94
C VAL A 149 -29.17 -8.12 -54.38
N SER A 150 -30.43 -7.99 -54.78
CA SER A 150 -30.85 -8.16 -56.18
C SER A 150 -31.29 -6.83 -56.79
N VAL A 151 -31.27 -6.74 -58.13
CA VAL A 151 -31.85 -5.58 -58.82
C VAL A 151 -33.37 -5.58 -58.56
N GLY A 152 -33.90 -4.45 -58.09
CA GLY A 152 -35.27 -4.31 -57.62
C GLY A 152 -35.45 -4.39 -56.09
N ASP A 153 -34.40 -4.74 -55.33
CA ASP A 153 -34.51 -4.78 -53.86
C ASP A 153 -34.51 -3.37 -53.25
N ASP A 154 -35.32 -3.22 -52.20
CA ASP A 154 -35.31 -2.04 -51.34
C ASP A 154 -34.24 -2.16 -50.24
N ILE A 155 -33.37 -1.16 -50.21
CA ILE A 155 -32.30 -0.98 -49.23
C ILE A 155 -32.48 0.33 -48.48
N GLN A 156 -31.87 0.39 -47.30
CA GLN A 156 -31.80 1.58 -46.48
C GLN A 156 -30.34 1.95 -46.26
N ILE A 157 -30.02 3.21 -46.47
CA ILE A 157 -28.70 3.77 -46.21
C ILE A 157 -28.81 4.65 -44.98
N ARG A 158 -28.12 4.27 -43.91
CA ARG A 158 -28.09 5.00 -42.64
C ARG A 158 -26.85 5.87 -42.56
N TYR A 159 -27.07 7.16 -42.34
CA TYR A 159 -26.06 8.17 -42.05
C TYR A 159 -26.14 8.56 -40.57
N THR A 160 -25.29 9.49 -40.12
CA THR A 160 -25.35 10.02 -38.75
C THR A 160 -26.60 10.84 -38.45
N ASP A 161 -27.14 11.52 -39.45
CA ASP A 161 -28.22 12.49 -39.34
C ASP A 161 -29.58 11.95 -39.81
N GLY A 162 -29.61 10.81 -40.52
CA GLY A 162 -30.85 10.27 -41.05
C GLY A 162 -30.70 8.91 -41.74
N THR A 163 -31.81 8.43 -42.31
CA THR A 163 -31.86 7.20 -43.10
C THR A 163 -32.57 7.47 -44.42
N LEU A 164 -31.93 7.12 -45.53
CA LEU A 164 -32.51 7.18 -46.86
C LEU A 164 -33.04 5.80 -47.26
N LYS A 165 -34.19 5.77 -47.92
CA LYS A 165 -34.72 4.57 -48.58
C LYS A 165 -34.33 4.62 -50.05
N CYS A 166 -33.75 3.55 -50.56
CA CYS A 166 -33.24 3.47 -51.92
C CYS A 166 -33.60 2.12 -52.53
N THR A 167 -33.80 2.07 -53.84
CA THR A 167 -34.07 0.83 -54.58
C THR A 167 -32.91 0.56 -55.54
N VAL A 168 -32.49 -0.70 -55.68
CA VAL A 168 -31.34 -1.06 -56.51
C VAL A 168 -31.73 -1.15 -57.98
N ASN A 169 -31.27 -0.20 -58.80
CA ASN A 169 -31.59 -0.15 -60.23
C ASN A 169 -30.60 -0.92 -61.12
N GLY A 170 -29.44 -1.33 -60.60
CA GLY A 170 -28.43 -2.06 -61.36
C GLY A 170 -27.23 -2.46 -60.50
N LYS A 171 -26.48 -3.46 -60.97
CA LYS A 171 -25.21 -3.92 -60.38
C LYS A 171 -24.09 -3.74 -61.39
N VAL A 172 -22.92 -3.32 -60.92
CA VAL A 172 -21.68 -3.21 -61.70
C VAL A 172 -20.67 -4.22 -61.16
#